data_AF-A0A354YYG8-F1
#
_entry.id   AF-A0A354YYG8-F1
#
_cell.length_a   1.000
_cell.length_b   1.000
_cell.length_c   1.000
_cell.angle_alpha   90.00
_cell.angle_beta   90.00
_cell.angle_gamma   90.00
#
_symmetry.space_group_name_H-M   'P 1'
#
loop_
_entity.id
_entity.type
_entity.pdbx_description
1 polymer ?
#
loop_
_entity_poly.entity_id
_entity_poly.type
_entity_poly.pdbx_seq_one_letter_code
_entity_poly.pdbx_strand_id
1 'polypeptide(L)'
;HGYYKMLTDRLLGIQNHSPDTQGKPCIIVMPYGSEGWEGYSKIACMVMPKLLRMKLVDCWQIYAPLPGESLLNPENICYARTLGRELFNGREYHAGSKECPICGSDLFRLINENQVECPICGSRGILKNNFNPDFSDSDCDRFSDHEMDEHFKGWLLEMKDRFSVEKNHLKELQKGYRNQNWWIKP
;
A
#
# COMPACT_ATOMS: atom_id res chain seq x y z
N HIS A 1 -3.32 -13.38 -2.18
CA HIS A 1 -3.12 -12.42 -1.07
C HIS A 1 -1.99 -12.82 -0.10
N GLY A 2 -2.01 -14.01 0.53
CA GLY A 2 -1.01 -14.42 1.54
C GLY A 2 0.47 -14.31 1.12
N TYR A 3 0.85 -14.87 -0.03
CA TYR A 3 2.23 -14.76 -0.53
C TYR A 3 2.68 -13.33 -0.82
N TYR A 4 1.77 -12.51 -1.37
CA TYR A 4 2.04 -11.11 -1.62
C TYR A 4 2.32 -10.37 -0.31
N LYS A 5 1.49 -10.60 0.72
CA LYS A 5 1.72 -10.05 2.07
C LYS A 5 3.06 -10.51 2.64
N MET A 6 3.41 -11.79 2.53
CA MET A 6 4.71 -12.30 3.00
C MET A 6 5.89 -11.68 2.24
N LEU A 7 5.74 -11.41 0.95
CA LEU A 7 6.75 -10.68 0.17
C LEU A 7 6.87 -9.24 0.66
N THR A 8 5.75 -8.55 0.85
CA THR A 8 5.70 -7.18 1.39
C THR A 8 6.32 -7.10 2.80
N ASP A 9 6.11 -8.10 3.66
CA ASP A 9 6.67 -8.14 5.02
C ASP A 9 8.21 -8.26 5.03
N ARG A 10 8.80 -8.78 3.95
CA ARG A 10 10.25 -8.83 3.77
C ARG A 10 10.83 -7.49 3.29
N LEU A 11 10.00 -6.50 2.95
CA LEU A 11 10.46 -5.24 2.37
C LEU A 11 11.35 -4.39 3.29
N LEU A 12 11.34 -4.62 4.61
CA LEU A 12 12.30 -3.99 5.54
C LEU A 12 13.76 -4.21 5.08
N GLY A 13 14.08 -5.37 4.50
CA GLY A 13 15.40 -5.64 3.92
C GLY A 13 15.55 -5.18 2.46
N ILE A 14 14.43 -5.08 1.73
CA ILE A 14 14.41 -4.80 0.29
C ILE A 14 14.52 -3.30 -0.02
N GLN A 15 14.33 -2.41 0.97
CA GLN A 15 14.63 -0.97 0.78
C GLN A 15 16.04 -0.68 0.30
N ASN A 16 17.01 -1.54 0.65
CA ASN A 16 18.37 -1.46 0.10
C ASN A 16 18.42 -1.64 -1.43
N HIS A 17 17.37 -2.23 -2.02
CA HIS A 17 17.17 -2.40 -3.46
C HIS A 17 16.21 -1.36 -4.07
N SER A 18 15.75 -0.37 -3.30
CA SER A 18 14.98 0.74 -3.86
C SER A 18 15.74 1.46 -5.00
N PRO A 19 17.09 1.66 -4.96
CA PRO A 19 17.80 2.22 -6.11
C PRO A 19 17.73 1.33 -7.36
N ASP A 20 17.70 0.00 -7.18
CA ASP A 20 17.60 -0.96 -8.29
C ASP A 20 16.20 -0.99 -8.91
N THR A 21 15.18 -0.50 -8.20
CA THR A 21 13.77 -0.58 -8.59
C THR A 21 13.14 0.78 -8.86
N GLN A 22 13.82 1.85 -8.49
CA GLN A 22 13.39 3.23 -8.67
C GLN A 22 13.06 3.51 -10.14
N GLY A 23 11.86 4.04 -10.37
CA GLY A 23 11.36 4.39 -11.70
C GLY A 23 11.03 3.22 -12.61
N LYS A 24 11.29 1.96 -12.21
CA LYS A 24 10.89 0.79 -13.01
C LYS A 24 9.37 0.77 -13.13
N PRO A 25 8.81 0.63 -14.35
CA PRO A 25 7.39 0.63 -14.54
C PRO A 25 6.74 -0.61 -13.90
N CYS A 26 5.59 -0.42 -13.28
CA CYS A 26 4.87 -1.46 -12.57
C CYS A 26 3.38 -1.42 -12.95
N ILE A 27 2.80 -2.59 -13.20
CA ILE A 27 1.35 -2.75 -13.33
C ILE A 27 0.91 -3.78 -12.30
N ILE A 28 -0.13 -3.45 -11.55
CA ILE A 28 -0.79 -4.37 -10.64
C ILE A 28 -2.06 -4.88 -11.33
N VAL A 29 -2.23 -6.20 -11.36
CA VAL A 29 -3.45 -6.84 -11.87
C VAL A 29 -4.04 -7.72 -10.78
N MET A 30 -5.32 -7.50 -10.45
CA MET A 30 -5.98 -8.15 -9.32
C MET A 30 -7.35 -8.69 -9.75
N PRO A 31 -7.47 -10.01 -10.00
CA PRO A 31 -8.78 -10.61 -10.16
C PRO A 31 -9.54 -10.64 -8.83
N TYR A 32 -10.86 -10.43 -8.89
CA TYR A 32 -11.79 -10.58 -7.76
C TYR A 32 -13.03 -11.35 -8.21
N GLY A 33 -13.67 -12.06 -7.26
CA GLY A 33 -14.76 -13.00 -7.56
C GLY A 33 -16.16 -12.55 -7.17
N SER A 34 -16.31 -11.42 -6.47
CA SER A 34 -17.62 -10.88 -6.10
C SER A 34 -17.57 -9.36 -6.13
N GLU A 35 -18.50 -8.76 -6.87
CA GLU A 35 -18.66 -7.31 -6.92
C GLU A 35 -18.96 -6.74 -5.53
N GLY A 36 -18.31 -5.63 -5.18
CA GLY A 36 -18.43 -4.99 -3.87
C GLY A 36 -17.62 -5.67 -2.75
N TRP A 37 -16.89 -6.74 -3.05
CA TRP A 37 -16.02 -7.48 -2.11
C TRP A 37 -14.54 -7.38 -2.46
N GLU A 38 -14.16 -6.39 -3.27
CA GLU A 38 -12.77 -6.13 -3.62
C GLU A 38 -11.93 -5.76 -2.38
N GLY A 39 -12.59 -5.12 -1.41
CA GLY A 39 -12.05 -4.80 -0.09
C GLY A 39 -10.82 -3.89 -0.17
N TYR A 40 -9.84 -4.15 0.70
CA TYR A 40 -8.60 -3.36 0.78
C TYR A 40 -7.48 -3.88 -0.15
N SER A 41 -7.76 -4.86 -1.01
CA SER A 41 -6.74 -5.55 -1.81
C SER A 41 -5.97 -4.60 -2.73
N LYS A 42 -6.69 -3.67 -3.37
CA LYS A 42 -6.09 -2.63 -4.22
C LYS A 42 -5.02 -1.87 -3.48
N ILE A 43 -5.39 -1.29 -2.36
CA ILE A 43 -4.47 -0.44 -1.62
C ILE A 43 -3.33 -1.24 -0.98
N ALA A 44 -3.59 -2.46 -0.51
CA ALA A 44 -2.54 -3.36 -0.03
C ALA A 44 -1.49 -3.67 -1.10
N CYS A 45 -1.91 -3.86 -2.35
CA CYS A 45 -1.01 -4.09 -3.47
C CYS A 45 -0.27 -2.83 -3.93
N MET A 46 -0.84 -1.64 -3.78
CA MET A 46 -0.17 -0.40 -4.17
C MET A 46 0.99 -0.01 -3.22
N VAL A 47 1.02 -0.52 -1.99
CA VAL A 47 2.09 -0.22 -1.01
C VAL A 47 3.46 -0.70 -1.49
N MET A 48 3.58 -1.91 -2.04
CA MET A 48 4.88 -2.46 -2.41
C MET A 48 5.57 -1.65 -3.52
N PRO A 49 4.93 -1.31 -4.66
CA PRO A 49 5.56 -0.44 -5.65
C PRO A 49 6.01 0.90 -5.08
N LYS A 50 5.23 1.50 -4.16
CA LYS A 50 5.59 2.76 -3.52
C LYS A 50 6.82 2.62 -2.62
N LEU A 51 6.88 1.57 -1.80
CA LEU A 51 8.07 1.25 -1.01
C LEU A 51 9.29 1.06 -1.92
N LEU A 52 9.13 0.38 -3.06
CA LEU A 52 10.21 0.14 -4.02
C LEU A 52 10.49 1.33 -4.97
N ARG A 53 9.86 2.49 -4.78
CA ARG A 53 9.99 3.68 -5.64
C ARG A 53 9.72 3.40 -7.12
N MET A 54 8.90 2.39 -7.41
CA MET A 54 8.54 2.01 -8.77
C MET A 54 7.57 3.02 -9.37
N LYS A 55 7.60 3.16 -10.69
CA LYS A 55 6.65 3.98 -11.44
C LYS A 55 5.37 3.17 -11.68
N LEU A 56 4.31 3.47 -10.93
CA LEU A 56 3.03 2.79 -11.14
C LEU A 56 2.40 3.29 -12.46
N VAL A 57 2.16 2.36 -13.37
CA VAL A 57 1.51 2.60 -14.66
C VAL A 57 0.01 2.37 -14.55
N ASP A 58 -0.40 1.28 -13.90
CA ASP A 58 -1.80 0.98 -13.65
C ASP A 58 -2.03 0.05 -12.45
N CYS A 59 -3.25 0.10 -11.90
CA CYS A 59 -3.74 -0.85 -10.90
C CYS A 59 -5.13 -1.35 -11.32
N TRP A 60 -5.16 -2.50 -11.99
CA TRP A 60 -6.35 -3.03 -12.65
C TRP A 60 -7.03 -4.12 -11.82
N GLN A 61 -8.26 -3.84 -11.40
CA GLN A 61 -9.16 -4.82 -10.79
C GLN A 61 -10.02 -5.49 -11.86
N ILE A 62 -10.04 -6.83 -11.88
CA ILE A 62 -10.75 -7.61 -12.89
C ILE A 62 -11.80 -8.48 -12.22
N TYR A 63 -13.06 -8.35 -12.60
CA TYR A 63 -14.07 -9.34 -12.22
C TYR A 63 -13.82 -10.65 -12.98
N ALA A 64 -13.42 -11.69 -12.26
CA ALA A 64 -13.10 -13.01 -12.80
C ALA A 64 -13.20 -14.10 -11.70
N PRO A 65 -14.43 -14.48 -11.29
CA PRO A 65 -14.65 -15.49 -10.27
C PRO A 65 -14.11 -16.89 -10.60
N LEU A 66 -14.06 -17.28 -11.88
CA LEU A 66 -13.62 -18.62 -12.30
C LEU A 66 -12.21 -18.60 -12.91
N PRO A 67 -11.42 -19.68 -12.75
CA PRO A 67 -10.11 -19.80 -13.40
C PRO A 67 -10.19 -19.61 -14.92
N GLY A 68 -9.47 -18.63 -15.44
CA GLY A 68 -9.40 -18.34 -16.88
C GLY A 68 -10.58 -17.53 -17.45
N GLU A 69 -11.62 -17.24 -16.66
CA GLU A 69 -12.81 -16.50 -17.12
C GLU A 69 -12.49 -15.10 -17.65
N SER A 70 -11.46 -14.46 -17.09
CA SER A 70 -11.01 -13.15 -17.56
C SER A 70 -10.67 -13.12 -19.05
N LEU A 71 -10.31 -14.26 -19.65
CA LEU A 71 -9.99 -14.41 -21.07
C LEU A 71 -11.23 -14.49 -21.97
N LEU A 72 -12.42 -14.73 -21.41
CA LEU A 72 -13.67 -14.79 -22.18
C LEU A 72 -14.17 -13.39 -22.57
N ASN A 73 -13.74 -12.35 -21.85
CA ASN A 73 -14.07 -10.96 -22.17
C ASN A 73 -13.02 -10.36 -23.13
N PRO A 74 -13.39 -10.04 -24.38
CA PRO A 74 -12.46 -9.43 -25.35
C PRO A 74 -11.91 -8.06 -24.89
N GLU A 75 -12.66 -7.31 -24.07
CA GLU A 75 -12.22 -6.03 -23.52
C GLU A 75 -11.05 -6.22 -22.56
N ASN A 76 -11.07 -7.26 -21.72
CA ASN A 76 -9.95 -7.60 -20.84
C ASN A 76 -8.68 -7.91 -21.65
N ILE A 77 -8.80 -8.67 -22.75
CA ILE A 77 -7.68 -8.99 -23.64
C ILE A 77 -7.15 -7.70 -24.31
N CYS A 78 -8.06 -6.84 -24.78
CA CYS A 78 -7.69 -5.56 -25.38
C CYS A 78 -6.95 -4.67 -24.38
N TYR A 79 -7.48 -4.54 -23.17
CA TYR A 79 -6.89 -3.73 -22.11
C TYR A 79 -5.53 -4.26 -21.66
N ALA A 80 -5.38 -5.58 -21.48
CA ALA A 80 -4.09 -6.20 -21.19
C ALA A 80 -3.04 -5.91 -22.28
N ARG A 81 -3.43 -5.94 -23.56
CA ARG A 81 -2.53 -5.59 -24.67
C ARG A 81 -2.14 -4.12 -24.63
N THR A 82 -3.08 -3.23 -24.35
CA THR A 82 -2.80 -1.79 -24.18
C THR A 82 -1.83 -1.57 -23.03
N LEU A 83 -2.09 -2.19 -21.87
CA LEU A 83 -1.21 -2.13 -20.71
C LEU A 83 0.21 -2.64 -21.00
N GLY A 84 0.34 -3.75 -21.73
CA GLY A 84 1.65 -4.26 -22.14
C GLY A 84 2.44 -3.30 -23.03
N ARG A 85 1.76 -2.54 -23.91
CA ARG A 85 2.39 -1.48 -24.72
C ARG A 85 2.76 -0.29 -23.86
N GLU A 86 1.85 0.16 -23.00
CA GLU A 86 2.01 1.36 -22.19
C GLU A 86 3.04 1.21 -21.06
N LEU A 87 3.35 -0.03 -20.66
CA LEU A 87 4.32 -0.32 -19.60
C LEU A 87 5.67 0.39 -19.84
N PHE A 88 6.09 0.55 -21.09
CA PHE A 88 7.38 1.18 -21.44
C PHE A 88 7.23 2.54 -22.13
N ASN A 89 6.00 3.05 -22.31
CA ASN A 89 5.74 4.31 -23.03
C ASN A 89 5.62 5.53 -22.11
N GLY A 90 5.97 5.39 -20.83
CA GLY A 90 6.01 6.51 -19.89
C GLY A 90 4.65 6.89 -19.30
N ARG A 91 3.57 6.13 -19.56
CA ARG A 91 2.28 6.29 -18.89
C ARG A 91 2.43 6.25 -17.36
N GLU A 92 1.65 7.05 -16.67
CA GLU A 92 1.57 7.10 -15.21
C GLU A 92 0.15 6.78 -14.74
N TYR A 93 0.07 6.15 -13.57
CA TYR A 93 -1.19 5.99 -12.87
C TYR A 93 -1.68 7.36 -12.40
N HIS A 94 -2.88 7.71 -12.82
CA HIS A 94 -3.56 8.92 -12.34
C HIS A 94 -4.67 8.50 -11.39
N ALA A 95 -4.58 8.99 -10.16
CA ALA A 95 -5.58 8.72 -9.14
C ALA A 95 -6.94 9.28 -9.56
N GLY A 96 -8.01 8.52 -9.29
CA GLY A 96 -9.39 8.97 -9.48
C GLY A 96 -9.78 10.09 -8.51
N SER A 97 -10.91 10.74 -8.75
CA SER A 97 -11.42 11.85 -7.92
C SER A 97 -11.76 11.46 -6.47
N LYS A 98 -11.91 10.17 -6.20
CA LYS A 98 -12.16 9.60 -4.85
C LYS A 98 -10.95 8.89 -4.27
N GLU A 99 -9.78 9.06 -4.89
CA GLU A 99 -8.56 8.43 -4.45
C GLU A 99 -7.58 9.46 -3.91
N CYS A 100 -6.71 9.03 -3.01
CA CYS A 100 -5.56 9.82 -2.58
C CYS A 100 -4.66 10.08 -3.80
N PRO A 101 -4.33 11.34 -4.14
CA PRO A 101 -3.48 11.65 -5.29
C PRO A 101 -2.04 11.14 -5.15
N ILE A 102 -1.60 10.89 -3.92
CA ILE A 102 -0.23 10.46 -3.60
C ILE A 102 -0.04 8.96 -3.78
N CYS A 103 -0.97 8.15 -3.25
CA CYS A 103 -0.82 6.69 -3.23
C CYS A 103 -1.96 5.91 -3.92
N GLY A 104 -3.02 6.59 -4.35
CA GLY A 104 -4.21 6.02 -4.98
C GLY A 104 -5.12 5.21 -4.05
N SER A 105 -4.97 5.39 -2.73
CA SER A 105 -5.92 4.83 -1.74
C SER A 105 -7.32 5.38 -1.96
N ASP A 106 -8.30 4.50 -2.06
CA ASP A 106 -9.74 4.80 -1.99
C ASP A 106 -10.29 4.59 -0.56
N LEU A 107 -9.44 4.19 0.40
CA LEU A 107 -9.77 4.08 1.82
C LEU A 107 -9.24 5.27 2.60
N PHE A 108 -10.07 5.81 3.50
CA PHE A 108 -9.75 6.96 4.33
C PHE A 108 -10.23 6.76 5.77
N ARG A 109 -9.47 7.31 6.73
CA ARG A 109 -9.91 7.49 8.12
C ARG A 109 -10.62 8.83 8.24
N LEU A 110 -11.77 8.84 8.88
CA LEU A 110 -12.40 10.08 9.34
C LEU A 110 -11.71 10.48 10.65
N ILE A 111 -11.15 11.68 10.70
CA ILE A 111 -10.44 12.18 11.89
C ILE A 111 -11.38 13.07 12.69
N ASN A 112 -11.85 14.17 12.07
CA ASN A 112 -12.78 15.15 12.62
C ASN A 112 -13.94 15.38 11.61
N GLU A 113 -14.82 16.36 11.86
CA GLU A 113 -16.10 16.55 11.12
C GLU A 113 -16.03 16.40 9.60
N ASN A 114 -15.03 17.01 8.94
CA ASN A 114 -14.84 16.90 7.49
C ASN A 114 -13.41 16.53 7.12
N GLN A 115 -12.57 16.11 8.08
CA GLN A 115 -11.18 15.81 7.82
C GLN A 115 -10.98 14.32 7.57
N VAL A 116 -10.27 14.01 6.48
CA VAL A 116 -9.89 12.65 6.13
C VAL A 116 -8.38 12.48 6.17
N GLU A 117 -7.92 11.30 6.56
CA GLU A 117 -6.51 10.90 6.48
C GLU A 117 -6.40 9.63 5.63
N CYS A 118 -5.48 9.64 4.67
CA CYS A 118 -5.08 8.41 4.00
C CYS A 118 -4.27 7.55 4.99
N PRO A 119 -4.74 6.35 5.38
CA PRO A 119 -4.04 5.53 6.36
C PRO A 119 -2.68 5.03 5.85
N ILE A 120 -2.45 5.10 4.53
CA ILE A 120 -1.27 4.55 3.87
C ILE A 120 -0.14 5.57 3.83
N CYS A 121 -0.33 6.67 3.10
CA CYS A 121 0.71 7.70 2.97
C CYS A 121 0.62 8.82 4.01
N GLY A 122 -0.45 8.85 4.82
CA GLY A 122 -0.65 9.89 5.84
C GLY A 122 -1.18 11.22 5.31
N SER A 123 -1.39 11.36 3.99
CA SER A 123 -1.93 12.59 3.40
C SER A 123 -3.26 12.97 4.04
N ARG A 124 -3.43 14.24 4.38
CA ARG A 124 -4.64 14.76 5.00
C ARG A 124 -5.41 15.63 4.03
N GLY A 125 -6.72 15.52 4.08
CA GLY A 125 -7.60 16.25 3.19
C GLY A 125 -8.92 16.62 3.85
N ILE A 126 -9.72 17.37 3.09
CA ILE A 126 -11.07 17.78 3.48
C ILE A 126 -12.09 17.06 2.60
N LEU A 127 -13.02 16.36 3.21
CA LEU A 127 -14.18 15.77 2.56
C LEU A 127 -15.16 16.89 2.17
N LYS A 128 -15.31 17.13 0.87
CA LYS A 128 -16.26 18.13 0.37
C LYS A 128 -17.70 17.58 0.40
N ASN A 129 -18.67 18.46 0.20
CA ASN A 129 -20.11 18.12 0.23
C ASN A 129 -20.53 17.07 -0.82
N ASN A 130 -19.75 16.90 -1.89
CA ASN A 130 -19.96 15.85 -2.90
C ASN A 130 -19.30 14.51 -2.53
N PHE A 131 -18.80 14.37 -1.29
CA PHE A 131 -18.06 13.22 -0.78
C PHE A 131 -16.73 12.94 -1.49
N ASN A 132 -16.20 13.91 -2.25
CA ASN A 132 -14.86 13.80 -2.78
C ASN A 132 -13.85 14.36 -1.77
N PRO A 133 -12.77 13.63 -1.49
CA PRO A 133 -11.70 14.13 -0.65
C PRO A 133 -10.81 15.10 -1.44
N ASP A 134 -10.47 16.23 -0.83
CA ASP A 134 -9.57 17.25 -1.37
C ASP A 134 -8.27 17.26 -0.56
N PHE A 135 -7.16 16.95 -1.23
CA PHE A 135 -5.82 16.87 -0.64
C PHE A 135 -4.91 18.02 -1.08
N SER A 136 -5.46 19.10 -1.63
CA SER A 136 -4.67 20.24 -2.14
C SER A 136 -3.73 20.85 -1.10
N ASP A 137 -4.15 20.89 0.17
CA ASP A 137 -3.36 21.41 1.30
C ASP A 137 -2.60 20.30 2.07
N SER A 138 -2.38 19.13 1.47
CA SER A 138 -1.71 18.02 2.15
C SER A 138 -0.19 18.17 2.14
N ASP A 139 0.40 18.41 3.31
CA ASP A 139 1.86 18.45 3.47
C ASP A 139 2.51 17.07 3.72
N CYS A 140 1.71 16.01 3.89
CA CYS A 140 2.22 14.69 4.25
C CYS A 140 2.26 13.73 3.06
N ASP A 141 3.45 13.19 2.79
CA ASP A 141 3.69 12.06 1.89
C ASP A 141 4.79 11.14 2.46
N ARG A 142 4.36 10.09 3.19
CA ARG A 142 5.27 9.04 3.71
C ARG A 142 6.08 8.33 2.62
N PHE A 143 5.67 8.39 1.35
CA PHE A 143 6.37 7.75 0.24
C PHE A 143 7.28 8.69 -0.54
N SER A 144 7.41 9.95 -0.12
CA SER A 144 8.44 10.83 -0.69
C SER A 144 9.84 10.26 -0.41
N ASP A 145 10.79 10.54 -1.31
CA ASP A 145 12.16 10.01 -1.18
C ASP A 145 12.81 10.39 0.16
N HIS A 146 12.54 11.62 0.63
CA HIS A 146 13.01 12.11 1.92
C HIS A 146 12.45 11.30 3.10
N GLU A 147 11.12 11.18 3.21
CA GLU A 147 10.47 10.46 4.32
C GLU A 147 10.85 8.97 4.32
N MET A 148 11.00 8.38 3.13
CA MET A 148 11.45 7.01 2.99
C MET A 148 12.90 6.83 3.44
N ASP A 149 13.81 7.73 3.07
CA ASP A 149 15.19 7.69 3.53
C ASP A 149 15.30 7.94 5.05
N GLU A 150 14.57 8.93 5.58
CA GLU A 150 14.51 9.23 7.02
C GLU A 150 14.00 8.01 7.80
N HIS A 151 12.92 7.37 7.35
CA HIS A 151 12.37 6.19 8.01
C HIS A 151 13.35 5.01 8.00
N PHE A 152 13.85 4.62 6.82
CA PHE A 152 14.61 3.38 6.66
C PHE A 152 16.08 3.50 7.02
N LYS A 153 16.70 4.65 6.79
CA LYS A 153 18.13 4.89 7.05
C LYS A 153 18.37 5.73 8.31
N GLY A 154 17.38 6.44 8.81
CA GLY A 154 17.44 7.16 10.09
C GLY A 154 16.75 6.38 11.20
N TRP A 155 15.43 6.52 11.28
CA TRP A 155 14.60 6.02 12.39
C TRP A 155 14.80 4.53 12.68
N LEU A 156 14.76 3.65 11.67
CA LEU A 156 14.91 2.20 11.88
C LEU A 156 16.29 1.81 12.42
N LEU A 157 17.36 2.50 12.01
CA LEU A 157 18.70 2.26 12.54
C LEU A 157 18.78 2.67 14.01
N GLU A 158 18.24 3.85 14.36
CA GLU A 158 18.15 4.30 15.74
C GLU A 158 17.33 3.32 16.61
N MET A 159 16.18 2.85 16.10
CA MET A 159 15.33 1.91 16.84
C MET A 159 16.02 0.57 17.08
N LYS A 160 16.85 0.10 16.15
CA LYS A 160 17.65 -1.12 16.35
C LYS A 160 18.64 -0.94 17.50
N ASP A 161 19.28 0.21 17.59
CA ASP A 161 20.25 0.50 18.66
C ASP A 161 19.55 0.65 20.01
N ARG A 162 18.44 1.40 20.05
CA ARG A 162 17.59 1.51 21.23
C ARG A 162 17.06 0.15 21.69
N PHE A 163 16.59 -0.69 20.77
CA PHE A 163 16.16 -2.05 21.09
C PHE A 163 17.32 -2.88 21.67
N SER A 164 18.53 -2.73 21.16
CA SER A 164 19.70 -3.46 21.67
C SER A 164 20.02 -3.11 23.12
N VAL A 165 19.80 -1.85 23.53
CA VAL A 165 19.92 -1.38 24.91
C VAL A 165 18.77 -1.90 25.77
N GLU A 166 17.53 -1.76 25.31
CA GLU A 166 16.31 -2.04 26.10
C GLU A 166 15.91 -3.54 26.13
N LYS A 167 16.46 -4.37 25.24
CA LYS A 167 15.98 -5.76 25.03
C LYS A 167 15.87 -6.59 26.30
N ASN A 168 16.78 -6.42 27.26
CA ASN A 168 16.79 -7.21 28.49
C ASN A 168 15.65 -6.77 29.42
N HIS A 169 15.44 -5.45 29.57
CA HIS A 169 14.33 -4.91 30.34
C HIS A 169 12.98 -5.32 29.75
N LEU A 170 12.83 -5.18 28.42
CA LEU A 170 11.63 -5.61 27.71
C LEU A 170 11.36 -7.12 27.85
N LYS A 171 12.41 -7.95 27.83
CA LYS A 171 12.28 -9.40 28.07
C LYS A 171 11.78 -9.71 29.48
N GLU A 172 12.25 -8.99 30.51
CA GLU A 172 11.75 -9.17 31.87
C GLU A 172 10.28 -8.76 32.00
N LEU A 173 9.88 -7.62 31.42
CA LEU A 173 8.47 -7.20 31.37
C LEU A 173 7.58 -8.24 30.68
N GLN A 174 8.06 -8.84 29.58
CA GLN A 174 7.30 -9.84 28.82
C GLN A 174 7.08 -11.15 29.57
N LYS A 175 7.90 -11.51 30.58
CA LYS A 175 7.76 -12.78 31.31
C LYS A 175 6.38 -12.93 31.95
N GLY A 176 5.82 -11.84 32.47
CA GLY A 176 4.49 -11.82 33.09
C GLY A 176 3.36 -12.19 32.14
N TYR A 177 3.55 -12.02 30.82
CA TYR A 177 2.54 -12.31 29.80
C TYR A 177 2.64 -13.73 29.21
N ARG A 178 3.77 -14.43 29.38
CA ARG A 178 4.10 -15.64 28.62
C ARG A 178 3.19 -16.84 28.90
N ASN A 179 2.69 -16.95 30.13
CA ASN A 179 1.87 -18.07 30.59
C ASN A 179 0.44 -17.65 30.96
N GLN A 180 -0.02 -16.51 30.45
CA GLN A 180 -1.37 -16.03 30.72
C GLN A 180 -2.38 -16.88 29.94
N ASN A 181 -3.21 -17.63 30.66
CA ASN A 181 -4.31 -18.41 30.09
C ASN A 181 -5.60 -17.58 30.10
N TRP A 182 -5.61 -16.47 29.36
CA TRP A 182 -6.78 -15.59 29.21
C TRP A 182 -7.74 -16.02 28.11
N TRP A 183 -7.42 -17.11 27.41
CA TRP A 183 -8.29 -17.67 26.40
C TRP A 183 -9.53 -18.28 27.06
N ILE A 184 -10.71 -17.84 26.63
CA ILE A 184 -11.97 -18.51 26.94
C ILE A 184 -11.88 -19.89 26.27
N LYS A 185 -11.87 -20.95 27.10
CA LYS A 185 -11.88 -22.33 26.61
C LYS A 185 -13.34 -22.74 26.35
N PRO A 186 -13.60 -23.50 25.27
CA PRO A 186 -14.94 -23.95 24.91
C PRO A 186 -15.55 -24.88 25.96
#